data_AF-A0ABD6F8Q5-F1
#
_entry.id   AF-A0ABD6F8Q5-F1
#
_cell.length_a   1.000
_cell.length_b   1.000
_cell.length_c   1.000
_cell.angle_alpha   90.00
_cell.angle_beta   90.00
_cell.angle_gamma   90.00
#
_symmetry.space_group_name_H-M   'P 1'
#
loop_
_entity.id
_entity.type
_entity.pdbx_description
1 polymer ?
#
loop_
_entity_poly.entity_id
_entity_poly.type
_entity_poly.pdbx_seq_one_letter_code
_entity_poly.pdbx_strand_id
1 'polypeptide(L)'
;MLWIALHFPHLAGQDEASARAGLEALAAWAGRFTPNVSLEGRCGLLLEVAGSLKLYGGLPALVRSLRTDLKGMDYRAGLAGAPTARAAWWLARAGRGRFVTTLQSLDAALAPLPLEVLECDDKTRTLLQRLGLRTLGELKRLPRGGLARRCG
;
A
#
# COMPACT_ATOMS: atom_id res chain seq x y z
N MET A 1 13.43 -9.24 -0.94
CA MET A 1 12.00 -9.23 -1.28
C MET A 1 11.59 -7.81 -1.61
N LEU A 2 10.78 -7.62 -2.65
CA LEU A 2 10.30 -6.31 -3.08
C LEU A 2 8.82 -6.44 -3.41
N TRP A 3 8.02 -5.56 -2.81
CA TRP A 3 6.59 -5.53 -2.96
C TRP A 3 6.16 -4.29 -3.75
N ILE A 4 5.16 -4.47 -4.61
CA ILE A 4 4.42 -3.39 -5.25
C ILE A 4 2.99 -3.44 -4.73
N ALA A 5 2.47 -2.29 -4.33
CA ALA A 5 1.07 -2.13 -3.94
C ALA A 5 0.33 -1.30 -4.97
N LEU A 6 -0.89 -1.75 -5.28
CA LEU A 6 -1.87 -1.06 -6.11
C LEU A 6 -3.06 -0.70 -5.24
N HIS A 7 -3.42 0.58 -5.17
CA HIS A 7 -4.58 1.07 -4.43
C HIS A 7 -5.60 1.66 -5.39
N PHE A 8 -6.85 1.21 -5.31
CA PHE A 8 -7.95 1.55 -6.23
C PHE A 8 -9.09 2.25 -5.48
N PRO A 9 -9.00 3.57 -5.19
CA PRO A 9 -9.97 4.26 -4.34
C PRO A 9 -11.43 4.14 -4.80
N HIS A 10 -11.66 4.03 -6.11
CA HIS A 10 -13.00 3.93 -6.69
C HIS A 10 -13.73 2.63 -6.29
N LEU A 11 -13.02 1.55 -5.97
CA LEU A 11 -13.63 0.30 -5.50
C LEU A 11 -14.18 0.42 -4.07
N ALA A 12 -13.63 1.32 -3.26
CA ALA A 12 -14.06 1.48 -1.86
C ALA A 12 -15.51 1.96 -1.72
N GLY A 13 -16.03 2.69 -2.73
CA GLY A 13 -17.41 3.19 -2.76
C GLY A 13 -18.45 2.23 -3.31
N GLN A 14 -18.03 1.06 -3.82
CA GLN A 14 -18.94 0.03 -4.31
C GLN A 14 -19.49 -0.81 -3.15
N ASP A 15 -20.51 -1.63 -3.42
CA ASP A 15 -20.92 -2.68 -2.49
C ASP A 15 -19.81 -3.75 -2.33
N GLU A 16 -19.91 -4.58 -1.30
CA GLU A 16 -18.85 -5.54 -0.98
C GLU A 16 -18.62 -6.60 -2.06
N ALA A 17 -19.69 -7.11 -2.66
CA ALA A 17 -19.61 -8.15 -3.68
C ALA A 17 -18.98 -7.61 -4.97
N SER A 18 -19.43 -6.43 -5.43
CA SER A 18 -18.88 -5.78 -6.63
C SER A 18 -17.42 -5.39 -6.46
N ALA A 19 -17.07 -4.81 -5.30
CA ALA A 19 -15.68 -4.46 -4.99
C ALA A 19 -14.79 -5.71 -4.98
N ARG A 20 -15.26 -6.82 -4.39
CA ARG A 20 -14.53 -8.09 -4.36
C ARG A 20 -14.30 -8.66 -5.75
N ALA A 21 -15.34 -8.77 -6.55
CA ALA A 21 -15.26 -9.31 -7.90
C ALA A 21 -14.32 -8.48 -8.79
N GLY A 22 -14.39 -7.15 -8.71
CA GLY A 22 -13.46 -6.26 -9.42
C GLY A 22 -12.00 -6.45 -8.99
N LEU A 23 -11.77 -6.63 -7.69
CA LEU A 23 -10.42 -6.84 -7.16
C LEU A 23 -9.85 -8.22 -7.54
N GLU A 24 -10.69 -9.26 -7.58
CA GLU A 24 -10.30 -10.59 -8.06
C GLU A 24 -9.95 -10.59 -9.55
N ALA A 25 -10.72 -9.87 -10.37
CA ALA A 25 -10.39 -9.68 -11.79
C ALA A 25 -9.05 -8.95 -11.98
N LEU A 26 -8.80 -7.90 -11.20
CA LEU A 26 -7.51 -7.21 -11.19
C LEU A 26 -6.39 -8.11 -10.68
N ALA A 27 -6.64 -8.99 -9.70
CA ALA A 27 -5.63 -9.94 -9.23
C ALA A 27 -5.27 -10.98 -10.30
N ALA A 28 -6.26 -11.49 -11.03
CA ALA A 28 -6.05 -12.39 -12.16
C ALA A 28 -5.22 -11.73 -13.27
N TRP A 29 -5.51 -10.47 -13.61
CA TRP A 29 -4.68 -9.68 -14.52
C TRP A 29 -3.25 -9.52 -13.99
N ALA A 30 -3.10 -9.15 -12.71
CA ALA A 30 -1.81 -8.92 -12.07
C ALA A 30 -0.91 -10.17 -12.06
N GLY A 31 -1.51 -11.37 -12.12
CA GLY A 31 -0.81 -12.64 -12.21
C GLY A 31 0.22 -12.74 -13.34
N ARG A 32 0.08 -11.94 -14.41
CA ARG A 32 1.09 -11.87 -15.48
C ARG A 32 2.44 -11.32 -15.01
N PHE A 33 2.44 -10.45 -14.00
CA PHE A 33 3.65 -9.79 -13.48
C PHE A 33 4.35 -10.58 -12.38
N THR A 34 3.60 -11.39 -11.66
CA THR A 34 4.11 -12.28 -10.60
C THR A 34 3.05 -13.31 -10.25
N PRO A 35 3.44 -14.56 -9.92
CA PRO A 35 2.50 -15.53 -9.35
C PRO A 35 2.07 -15.16 -7.91
N ASN A 36 2.80 -14.27 -7.24
CA ASN A 36 2.58 -13.91 -5.84
C ASN A 36 1.74 -12.64 -5.72
N VAL A 37 0.41 -12.80 -5.88
CA VAL A 37 -0.57 -11.72 -5.75
C VAL A 37 -1.44 -11.96 -4.51
N SER A 38 -1.70 -10.91 -3.74
CA SER A 38 -2.61 -10.95 -2.60
C SER A 38 -3.58 -9.78 -2.63
N LEU A 39 -4.83 -10.03 -2.27
CA LEU A 39 -5.82 -8.97 -2.07
C LEU A 39 -5.53 -8.24 -0.75
N GLU A 40 -5.71 -6.93 -0.73
CA GLU A 40 -5.56 -6.08 0.46
C GLU A 40 -6.81 -5.23 0.64
N GLY A 41 -7.52 -5.47 1.75
CA GLY A 41 -8.81 -4.84 2.04
C GLY A 41 -9.83 -5.00 0.90
N ARG A 42 -10.54 -3.91 0.60
CA ARG A 42 -11.60 -3.85 -0.43
C ARG A 42 -11.15 -3.18 -1.73
N CYS A 43 -9.91 -2.68 -1.78
CA CYS A 43 -9.47 -1.79 -2.85
C CYS A 43 -7.96 -1.89 -3.13
N GLY A 44 -7.31 -2.99 -2.74
CA GLY A 44 -5.86 -3.12 -2.80
C GLY A 44 -5.36 -4.44 -3.38
N LEU A 45 -4.22 -4.38 -4.07
CA LEU A 45 -3.43 -5.56 -4.41
C LEU A 45 -2.00 -5.40 -3.91
N LEU A 46 -1.42 -6.51 -3.47
CA LEU A 46 -0.02 -6.65 -3.08
C LEU A 46 0.65 -7.67 -3.99
N LEU A 47 1.74 -7.26 -4.63
CA LEU A 47 2.49 -8.07 -5.59
C LEU A 47 3.92 -8.23 -5.06
N GLU A 48 4.36 -9.45 -4.77
CA GLU A 48 5.79 -9.71 -4.54
C GLU A 48 6.46 -9.89 -5.90
N VAL A 49 7.41 -9.01 -6.24
CA VAL A 49 7.94 -8.92 -7.61
C VAL A 49 9.43 -9.24 -7.70
N ALA A 50 10.12 -9.57 -6.60
CA ALA A 50 11.57 -9.73 -6.63
C ALA A 50 12.01 -10.79 -7.65
N GLY A 51 11.26 -11.90 -7.74
CA GLY A 51 11.53 -12.98 -8.69
C GLY A 51 11.27 -12.61 -10.16
N SER A 52 10.34 -11.68 -10.42
CA SER A 52 9.95 -11.31 -11.78
C SER A 52 10.74 -10.13 -12.35
N LEU A 53 11.45 -9.36 -11.52
CA LEU A 53 12.18 -8.16 -11.98
C LEU A 53 13.08 -8.42 -13.20
N LYS A 54 13.79 -9.55 -13.23
CA LYS A 54 14.69 -9.88 -14.34
C LYS A 54 13.95 -10.04 -15.67
N LEU A 55 12.76 -10.67 -15.66
CA LEU A 55 11.94 -10.89 -16.85
C LEU A 55 11.46 -9.58 -17.48
N TYR A 56 11.24 -8.57 -16.64
CA TYR A 56 10.74 -7.28 -17.05
C TYR A 56 11.83 -6.25 -17.34
N GLY A 57 13.12 -6.60 -17.24
CA GLY A 57 14.22 -5.63 -17.41
C GLY A 57 14.36 -4.66 -16.23
N GLY A 58 13.93 -5.08 -15.04
CA GLY A 58 14.05 -4.34 -13.79
C GLY A 58 12.79 -3.59 -13.37
N LEU A 59 12.85 -3.00 -12.17
CA LEU A 59 11.72 -2.32 -11.53
C LEU A 59 11.12 -1.18 -12.38
N PRO A 60 11.90 -0.28 -13.01
CA PRO A 60 11.31 0.81 -13.78
C PRO A 60 10.48 0.34 -14.97
N ALA A 61 10.92 -0.72 -15.65
CA ALA A 61 10.22 -1.29 -16.80
C ALA A 61 8.96 -2.06 -16.36
N LEU A 62 9.02 -2.83 -15.27
CA LEU A 62 7.85 -3.45 -14.66
C LEU A 62 6.78 -2.41 -14.26
N VAL A 63 7.20 -1.34 -13.57
CA VAL A 63 6.31 -0.24 -13.14
C VAL A 63 5.68 0.47 -14.34
N ARG A 64 6.45 0.68 -15.41
CA ARG A 64 5.92 1.25 -16.65
C ARG A 64 4.87 0.34 -17.26
N SER A 65 5.13 -0.97 -17.35
CA SER A 65 4.17 -1.94 -17.88
C SER A 65 2.88 -1.95 -17.07
N LEU A 66 2.97 -1.99 -15.73
CA LEU A 66 1.81 -1.90 -14.83
C LEU A 66 0.98 -0.63 -15.11
N ARG A 67 1.63 0.53 -15.20
CA ARG A 67 0.93 1.81 -15.46
C ARG A 67 0.28 1.85 -16.84
N THR A 68 0.96 1.31 -17.86
CA THR A 68 0.42 1.26 -19.23
C THR A 68 -0.82 0.39 -19.31
N ASP A 69 -0.75 -0.83 -18.77
CA ASP A 69 -1.88 -1.76 -18.75
C ASP A 69 -3.07 -1.18 -17.97
N LEU A 70 -2.82 -0.65 -16.76
CA LEU A 70 -3.87 -0.02 -15.95
C LEU A 70 -4.55 1.13 -16.69
N LYS A 71 -3.78 1.98 -17.36
CA LYS A 71 -4.32 3.06 -18.19
C LYS A 71 -5.14 2.51 -19.36
N GLY A 72 -4.69 1.44 -20.01
CA GLY A 72 -5.41 0.81 -21.12
C GLY A 72 -6.74 0.17 -20.69
N MET A 73 -6.84 -0.27 -19.45
CA MET A 73 -8.07 -0.79 -18.84
C MET A 73 -8.93 0.30 -18.15
N ASP A 74 -8.58 1.58 -18.31
CA ASP A 74 -9.21 2.75 -17.67
C ASP A 74 -9.23 2.71 -16.12
N TYR A 75 -8.25 2.04 -15.51
CA TYR A 75 -8.07 2.02 -14.06
C TYR A 75 -7.12 3.12 -13.59
N ARG A 76 -7.57 3.87 -12.57
CA ARG A 76 -6.72 4.78 -11.81
C ARG A 76 -6.32 4.12 -10.49
N ALA A 77 -5.02 3.86 -10.33
CA ALA A 77 -4.46 3.27 -9.13
C ALA A 77 -3.33 4.12 -8.54
N GLY A 78 -3.30 4.24 -7.21
CA GLY A 78 -2.09 4.60 -6.48
C GLY A 78 -1.10 3.44 -6.55
N LEU A 79 0.14 3.71 -6.93
CA LEU A 79 1.17 2.69 -7.12
C LEU A 79 2.41 3.03 -6.31
N ALA A 80 2.86 2.13 -5.45
CA ALA A 80 4.09 2.31 -4.68
C ALA A 80 4.82 0.98 -4.50
N GLY A 81 6.07 1.03 -4.07
CA GLY A 81 6.83 -0.18 -3.76
C GLY A 81 7.71 -0.04 -2.53
N ALA A 82 7.92 -1.15 -1.83
CA ALA A 82 8.71 -1.20 -0.61
C ALA A 82 9.31 -2.60 -0.37
N PRO A 83 10.32 -2.75 0.51
CA PRO A 83 10.86 -4.05 0.88
C PRO A 83 9.91 -4.91 1.73
N THR A 84 8.77 -4.35 2.18
CA THR A 84 7.72 -5.07 2.91
C THR A 84 6.34 -4.73 2.32
N ALA A 85 5.42 -5.69 2.34
CA ALA A 85 4.09 -5.53 1.77
C ALA A 85 3.32 -4.35 2.43
N ARG A 86 3.35 -4.28 3.76
CA ARG A 86 2.65 -3.23 4.52
C ARG A 86 3.18 -1.82 4.22
N ALA A 87 4.48 -1.67 4.05
CA ALA A 87 5.06 -0.38 3.68
C ALA A 87 4.66 0.03 2.26
N ALA A 88 4.65 -0.91 1.31
CA ALA A 88 4.20 -0.66 -0.05
C ALA A 88 2.74 -0.18 -0.03
N TRP A 89 1.89 -0.85 0.75
CA TRP A 89 0.48 -0.48 0.91
C TRP A 89 0.31 0.94 1.44
N TRP A 90 0.96 1.28 2.56
CA TRP A 90 0.86 2.62 3.14
C TRP A 90 1.35 3.72 2.19
N LEU A 91 2.42 3.46 1.44
CA LEU A 91 2.94 4.39 0.44
C LEU A 91 1.96 4.57 -0.74
N ALA A 92 1.31 3.49 -1.19
CA ALA A 92 0.34 3.54 -2.28
C ALA A 92 -0.93 4.30 -1.87
N ARG A 93 -1.43 4.04 -0.65
CA ARG A 93 -2.60 4.72 -0.07
C ARG A 93 -2.37 6.20 0.16
N ALA A 94 -1.17 6.59 0.58
CA ALA A 94 -0.81 7.99 0.73
C ALA A 94 -0.77 8.77 -0.60
N GLY A 95 -0.93 8.10 -1.75
CA GLY A 95 -0.95 8.73 -3.07
C GLY A 95 0.39 9.30 -3.52
N ARG A 96 1.50 8.95 -2.86
CA ARG A 96 2.82 9.56 -3.10
C ARG A 96 3.63 8.90 -4.20
N GLY A 97 3.17 7.77 -4.75
CA GLY A 97 3.81 7.13 -5.90
C GLY A 97 5.24 6.62 -5.64
N ARG A 98 5.66 6.48 -4.38
CA ARG A 98 7.07 6.33 -4.01
C ARG A 98 7.50 4.88 -4.01
N PHE A 99 8.67 4.61 -4.59
CA PHE A 99 9.31 3.31 -4.56
C PHE A 99 10.54 3.35 -3.66
N VAL A 100 10.56 2.45 -2.68
CA VAL A 100 11.64 2.25 -1.73
C VAL A 100 12.16 0.83 -1.90
N THR A 101 13.46 0.67 -2.16
CA THR A 101 14.04 -0.64 -2.46
C THR A 101 14.90 -1.19 -1.32
N THR A 102 15.15 -0.40 -0.27
CA THR A 102 16.01 -0.79 0.85
C THR A 102 15.33 -0.56 2.20
N LEU A 103 15.65 -1.38 3.20
CA LEU A 103 15.15 -1.20 4.55
C LEU A 103 15.68 0.08 5.20
N GLN A 104 16.90 0.50 4.83
CA GLN A 104 17.55 1.70 5.37
C GLN A 104 16.79 2.98 5.05
N SER A 105 16.23 3.09 3.84
CA SER A 105 15.45 4.27 3.41
C SER A 105 13.96 4.20 3.77
N LEU A 106 13.51 3.09 4.36
CA LEU A 106 12.10 2.89 4.66
C LEU A 106 11.59 3.84 5.74
N ASP A 107 12.37 4.08 6.79
CA ASP A 107 11.94 4.94 7.88
C ASP A 107 11.68 6.37 7.42
N ALA A 108 12.63 6.93 6.66
CA ALA A 108 12.50 8.28 6.11
C ALA A 108 11.33 8.40 5.12
N ALA A 109 11.00 7.32 4.39
CA ALA A 109 9.89 7.30 3.46
C ALA A 109 8.52 7.21 4.17
N LEU A 110 8.45 6.46 5.28
CA LEU A 110 7.22 6.26 6.04
C LEU A 110 6.93 7.37 7.04
N ALA A 111 7.95 7.97 7.64
CA ALA A 111 7.81 9.02 8.65
C ALA A 111 6.83 10.15 8.29
N PRO A 112 6.81 10.71 7.07
CA PRO A 112 5.91 11.81 6.71
C PRO A 112 4.52 11.35 6.25
N LEU A 113 4.19 10.05 6.35
CA LEU A 113 2.87 9.56 5.92
C LEU A 113 1.79 9.90 6.95
N PRO A 114 0.58 10.28 6.49
CA PRO A 114 -0.57 10.52 7.35
C PRO A 114 -0.98 9.26 8.13
N LEU A 115 -1.52 9.41 9.34
CA LEU A 115 -2.01 8.27 10.14
C LEU A 115 -3.20 7.54 9.51
N GLU A 116 -3.91 8.18 8.60
CA GLU A 116 -5.04 7.63 7.85
C GLU A 116 -4.69 6.36 7.06
N VAL A 117 -3.41 6.17 6.72
CA VAL A 117 -2.91 4.95 6.06
C VAL A 117 -2.93 3.71 6.96
N LEU A 118 -3.10 3.87 8.28
CA LEU A 118 -3.12 2.76 9.22
C LEU A 118 -4.46 2.01 9.26
N GLU A 119 -5.55 2.60 8.74
CA GLU A 119 -6.90 1.99 8.82
C GLU A 119 -7.32 1.65 10.27
N CYS A 120 -6.90 2.48 11.22
CA CYS A 120 -7.31 2.37 12.60
C CYS A 120 -8.84 2.49 12.73
N ASP A 121 -9.39 1.73 13.67
CA ASP A 121 -10.76 1.88 14.15
C ASP A 121 -10.99 3.29 14.73
N ASP A 122 -12.26 3.68 14.85
CA ASP A 122 -12.64 5.04 15.26
C ASP A 122 -12.13 5.41 16.65
N LYS A 123 -12.04 4.46 17.58
CA LYS A 123 -11.53 4.69 18.93
C LYS A 123 -10.03 5.00 18.88
N THR A 124 -9.26 4.18 18.18
CA THR A 124 -7.82 4.41 17.99
C THR A 124 -7.56 5.71 17.24
N ARG A 125 -8.31 5.98 16.16
CA ARG A 125 -8.20 7.24 15.40
C ARG A 125 -8.47 8.45 16.28
N THR A 126 -9.55 8.44 17.07
CA THR A 126 -9.91 9.53 17.98
C THR A 126 -8.83 9.76 19.03
N LEU A 127 -8.27 8.69 19.59
CA LEU A 127 -7.17 8.77 20.55
C LEU A 127 -5.93 9.43 19.93
N LEU A 128 -5.51 8.98 18.74
CA LEU A 128 -4.34 9.53 18.04
C LEU A 128 -4.55 11.02 17.72
N GLN A 129 -5.76 11.41 17.31
CA GLN A 129 -6.14 12.81 17.09
C GLN A 129 -6.07 13.66 18.37
N ARG A 130 -6.55 13.12 19.51
CA ARG A 130 -6.47 13.81 20.82
C ARG A 130 -5.04 14.00 21.30
N LEU A 131 -4.13 13.11 20.94
CA LEU A 131 -2.70 13.24 21.21
C LEU A 131 -1.99 14.22 20.26
N GLY A 132 -2.71 14.80 19.30
CA GLY A 132 -2.16 15.76 18.34
C GLY A 132 -1.29 15.13 17.25
N LEU A 133 -1.28 13.80 17.13
CA LEU A 133 -0.45 13.09 16.14
C LEU A 133 -1.09 13.15 14.76
N ARG A 134 -0.28 13.39 13.74
CA ARG A 134 -0.70 13.48 12.33
C ARG A 134 0.05 12.54 11.42
N THR A 135 1.25 12.11 11.81
CA THR A 135 2.14 11.32 10.96
C THR A 135 2.67 10.05 11.63
N LEU A 136 3.07 9.07 10.81
CA LEU A 136 3.71 7.84 11.30
C LEU A 136 5.02 8.13 12.05
N GLY A 137 5.77 9.16 11.65
CA GLY A 137 7.00 9.56 12.31
C GLY A 137 6.77 10.08 13.73
N GLU A 138 5.71 10.86 13.95
CA GLU A 138 5.31 11.32 15.28
C GLU A 138 4.87 10.14 16.15
N LEU A 139 4.03 9.26 15.60
CA LEU A 139 3.59 8.05 16.29
C LEU A 139 4.77 7.16 16.70
N LYS A 140 5.74 6.95 15.81
CA LYS A 140 6.92 6.13 16.07
C LYS A 140 7.78 6.67 17.22
N ARG A 141 7.80 7.98 17.46
CA ARG A 141 8.56 8.63 18.54
C ARG A 141 7.92 8.43 19.92
N LEU A 142 6.66 8.00 19.99
CA LEU A 142 6.00 7.81 21.28
C LEU A 142 6.56 6.61 22.06
N PRO A 143 6.65 6.70 23.40
CA PRO A 143 7.00 5.55 24.23
C PRO A 143 6.01 4.40 24.05
N ARG A 144 6.51 3.22 23.65
CA ARG A 144 5.69 2.03 23.38
C ARG A 144 4.77 1.65 24.54
N GLY A 145 5.26 1.73 25.77
CA GLY A 145 4.48 1.37 26.96
C GLY A 145 3.28 2.29 27.22
N GLY A 146 3.39 3.58 26.87
CA GLY A 146 2.28 4.53 26.98
C GLY A 146 1.24 4.33 25.88
N LEU A 147 1.66 3.87 24.70
CA LEU A 147 0.79 3.58 23.57
C LEU A 147 -0.02 2.30 23.81
N ALA A 148 0.64 1.19 24.20
CA ALA A 148 -0.01 -0.09 24.45
C ALA A 148 -1.15 0.02 25.47
N ARG A 149 -0.93 0.73 26.59
CA ARG A 149 -1.96 0.92 27.61
C ARG A 149 -3.22 1.67 27.11
N ARG A 150 -3.09 2.50 26.08
CA ARG A 150 -4.18 3.36 25.57
C ARG A 150 -4.85 2.78 24.32
N CYS A 151 -4.10 2.04 23.51
CA CYS A 151 -4.56 1.48 22.25
C CYS A 151 -4.93 -0.02 22.33
N GLY A 152 -4.53 -0.71 23.41
CA GLY A 152 -4.65 -2.18 23.53
C GLY A 152 -3.29 -2.84 23.35
#